data_AF-A0A1G7G857-F1
#
_entry.id   AF-A0A1G7G857-F1
#
_cell.length_a   1.000
_cell.length_b   1.000
_cell.length_c   1.000
_cell.angle_alpha   90.00
_cell.angle_beta   90.00
_cell.angle_gamma   90.00
#
_symmetry.space_group_name_H-M   'P 1'
#
loop_
_entity.id
_entity.type
_entity.pdbx_description
1 polymer ?
#
loop_
_entity_poly.entity_id
_entity_poly.type
_entity_poly.pdbx_seq_one_letter_code
_entity_poly.pdbx_strand_id
1 'polypeptide(L)'
;MPLFRFLVLTLGAARAQTGIQSLAATACAVLGMTLISTTPVSAASIGLNSPEAKAVIQTYFEENIAPWLSEPTLLGAIRDQNETTASLSEAEILELDKTWRDQVVTKDRPMVDQVIHSNIANFFVHSVAGNGGIITEIFIMDAKGLNVAASMPTSDYWQGDEAKFQQTFSVGVGAVHVGDIEFDPSTGVSQSQVSATITDPATGEPIGAITVGVIADILM
;
A
#
# COMPACT_ATOMS: atom_id res chain seq x y z
N MET A 1 -36.41 -2.68 -55.05
CA MET A 1 -37.13 -3.72 -55.83
C MET A 1 -36.09 -4.70 -56.35
N PRO A 2 -36.28 -6.03 -56.34
CA PRO A 2 -37.40 -6.87 -55.83
C PRO A 2 -36.96 -7.70 -54.59
N LEU A 3 -37.65 -8.71 -54.05
CA LEU A 3 -39.02 -8.93 -53.56
C LEU A 3 -39.07 -10.41 -53.07
N PHE A 4 -39.80 -10.68 -51.96
CA PHE A 4 -40.45 -11.96 -51.58
C PHE A 4 -39.58 -13.16 -51.10
N ARG A 5 -39.95 -14.05 -50.14
CA ARG A 5 -41.19 -14.38 -49.37
C ARG A 5 -40.86 -15.40 -48.23
N PHE A 6 -41.58 -15.34 -47.09
CA PHE A 6 -42.23 -16.42 -46.26
C PHE A 6 -41.53 -17.78 -46.05
N LEU A 7 -41.69 -18.58 -44.98
CA LEU A 7 -42.45 -18.65 -43.72
C LEU A 7 -42.07 -20.02 -43.08
N VAL A 8 -42.31 -20.18 -41.77
CA VAL A 8 -42.95 -21.35 -41.11
C VAL A 8 -42.26 -21.75 -39.79
N LEU A 9 -42.99 -21.45 -38.71
CA LEU A 9 -42.98 -22.08 -37.39
C LEU A 9 -43.41 -23.55 -37.51
N THR A 10 -42.82 -24.45 -36.70
CA THR A 10 -43.62 -25.50 -36.04
C THR A 10 -43.15 -25.74 -34.61
N LEU A 11 -44.18 -25.75 -33.76
CA LEU A 11 -44.21 -25.96 -32.33
C LEU A 11 -44.49 -27.45 -32.08
N GLY A 12 -43.75 -28.09 -31.18
CA GLY A 12 -44.05 -29.44 -30.68
C GLY A 12 -44.52 -29.39 -29.22
N ALA A 13 -45.82 -29.63 -29.02
CA ALA A 13 -46.45 -29.95 -27.73
C ALA A 13 -45.99 -31.36 -27.24
N ALA A 14 -46.21 -31.85 -26.01
CA ALA A 14 -47.36 -31.71 -25.12
C ALA A 14 -47.11 -32.31 -23.71
N ARG A 15 -47.87 -31.78 -22.74
CA ARG A 15 -48.61 -32.40 -21.58
C ARG A 15 -47.89 -33.45 -20.70
N ALA A 16 -47.69 -33.24 -19.40
CA ALA A 16 -48.62 -33.07 -18.25
C ALA A 16 -49.41 -34.33 -17.85
N GLN A 17 -49.14 -34.91 -16.67
CA GLN A 17 -50.18 -35.19 -15.64
C GLN A 17 -49.63 -35.65 -14.27
N THR A 18 -50.41 -35.26 -13.28
CA THR A 18 -50.34 -35.29 -11.81
C THR A 18 -50.62 -36.65 -11.15
N GLY A 19 -50.19 -36.84 -9.89
CA GLY A 19 -50.83 -37.80 -8.98
C GLY A 19 -50.10 -38.06 -7.66
N ILE A 20 -50.71 -37.67 -6.54
CA ILE A 20 -50.28 -37.84 -5.13
C ILE A 20 -50.89 -39.14 -4.58
N GLN A 21 -50.20 -39.90 -3.69
CA GLN A 21 -50.70 -40.39 -2.38
C GLN A 21 -49.74 -41.38 -1.67
N SER A 22 -49.88 -41.39 -0.34
CA SER A 22 -49.02 -41.91 0.74
C SER A 22 -49.30 -43.39 1.12
N LEU A 23 -48.33 -44.12 1.72
CA LEU A 23 -48.35 -44.64 3.12
C LEU A 23 -47.33 -45.81 3.37
N ALA A 24 -46.48 -45.63 4.39
CA ALA A 24 -45.94 -46.57 5.40
C ALA A 24 -45.37 -47.97 5.06
N ALA A 25 -44.12 -48.25 5.49
CA ALA A 25 -43.79 -48.99 6.74
C ALA A 25 -42.53 -49.90 6.66
N THR A 26 -41.74 -49.86 7.75
CA THR A 26 -40.95 -50.96 8.35
C THR A 26 -39.43 -51.08 8.08
N ALA A 27 -38.67 -50.50 9.02
CA ALA A 27 -37.49 -50.96 9.76
C ALA A 27 -36.53 -52.06 9.21
N CYS A 28 -35.22 -51.80 9.30
CA CYS A 28 -34.26 -52.67 9.99
C CYS A 28 -32.92 -51.95 10.27
N ALA A 29 -32.24 -52.37 11.33
CA ALA A 29 -31.20 -51.65 12.05
C ALA A 29 -29.74 -51.95 11.61
N VAL A 30 -28.81 -51.24 12.27
CA VAL A 30 -27.40 -51.60 12.58
C VAL A 30 -26.32 -51.04 11.63
N LEU A 31 -25.53 -50.06 12.08
CA LEU A 31 -24.19 -50.24 12.70
C LEU A 31 -23.53 -48.85 12.88
N GLY A 32 -23.07 -48.55 14.10
CA GLY A 32 -22.44 -47.27 14.44
C GLY A 32 -21.09 -47.09 13.75
N MET A 33 -21.04 -46.13 12.84
CA MET A 33 -19.83 -45.65 12.18
C MET A 33 -19.51 -44.29 12.80
N THR A 34 -18.58 -44.27 13.77
CA THR A 34 -18.10 -43.01 14.36
C THR A 34 -17.31 -42.26 13.29
N LEU A 35 -18.01 -41.41 12.54
CA LEU A 35 -17.42 -40.46 11.62
C LEU A 35 -16.58 -39.49 12.46
N ILE A 36 -15.26 -39.65 12.41
CA ILE A 36 -14.34 -38.58 12.80
C ILE A 36 -14.55 -37.51 11.74
N SER A 37 -15.43 -36.56 12.03
CA SER A 37 -15.57 -35.34 11.24
C SER A 37 -14.28 -34.55 11.44
N THR A 38 -13.32 -34.73 10.54
CA THR A 38 -12.23 -33.78 10.40
C THR A 38 -12.86 -32.48 9.91
N THR A 39 -13.15 -31.57 10.84
CA THR A 39 -13.49 -30.21 10.47
C THR A 39 -12.33 -29.68 9.65
N PRO A 40 -12.53 -29.26 8.39
CA PRO A 40 -11.49 -28.54 7.68
C PRO A 40 -11.11 -27.36 8.57
N VAL A 41 -9.83 -27.27 8.94
CA VAL A 41 -9.28 -26.03 9.49
C VAL A 41 -9.53 -25.01 8.40
N SER A 42 -10.53 -24.16 8.61
CA SER A 42 -10.69 -22.97 7.78
C SER A 42 -9.37 -22.23 7.92
N ALA A 43 -8.65 -22.06 6.82
CA ALA A 43 -7.56 -21.11 6.77
C ALA A 43 -8.13 -19.81 7.33
N ALA A 44 -7.62 -19.38 8.49
CA ALA A 44 -8.01 -18.11 9.04
C ALA A 44 -7.68 -17.10 7.93
N SER A 45 -8.68 -16.32 7.51
CA SER A 45 -8.38 -15.05 6.86
C SER A 45 -7.49 -14.32 7.84
N ILE A 46 -6.18 -14.29 7.58
CA ILE A 46 -5.26 -13.41 8.28
C ILE A 46 -5.94 -12.05 8.15
N GLY A 47 -6.39 -11.50 9.28
CA GLY A 47 -6.96 -10.17 9.26
C GLY A 47 -5.91 -9.30 8.58
N LEU A 48 -6.31 -8.53 7.57
CA LEU A 48 -5.36 -7.80 6.72
C LEU A 48 -4.35 -6.99 7.56
N ASN A 49 -4.74 -6.59 8.77
CA ASN A 49 -3.94 -5.88 9.78
C ASN A 49 -3.48 -6.74 10.99
N SER A 50 -3.25 -8.04 10.82
CA SER A 50 -2.72 -8.88 11.91
C SER A 50 -1.28 -8.50 12.24
N PRO A 51 -0.81 -8.75 13.49
CA PRO A 51 0.60 -8.55 13.84
C PRO A 51 1.56 -9.30 12.92
N GLU A 52 1.19 -10.52 12.49
CA GLU A 52 1.99 -11.33 11.58
C GLU A 52 2.09 -10.71 10.19
N ALA A 53 0.98 -10.18 9.65
CA ALA A 53 0.97 -9.48 8.36
C ALA A 53 1.87 -8.23 8.40
N LYS A 54 1.76 -7.42 9.46
CA LYS A 54 2.63 -6.25 9.62
C LYS A 54 4.11 -6.63 9.80
N ALA A 55 4.40 -7.74 10.49
CA ALA A 55 5.77 -8.23 10.66
C ALA A 55 6.43 -8.65 9.34
N VAL A 56 5.68 -9.22 8.40
CA VAL A 56 6.20 -9.56 7.05
C VAL A 56 6.65 -8.29 6.32
N ILE A 57 5.85 -7.23 6.35
CA ILE A 57 6.17 -5.95 5.72
C ILE A 57 7.38 -5.29 6.38
N GLN A 58 7.42 -5.29 7.71
CA GLN A 58 8.56 -4.76 8.47
C GLN A 58 9.85 -5.53 8.14
N THR A 59 9.80 -6.85 8.08
CA THR A 59 10.95 -7.70 7.74
C THR A 59 11.47 -7.36 6.34
N TYR A 60 10.57 -7.23 5.37
CA TYR A 60 10.94 -6.83 4.01
C TYR A 60 11.66 -5.48 3.99
N PHE A 61 11.16 -4.49 4.74
CA PHE A 61 11.83 -3.19 4.87
C PHE A 61 13.22 -3.30 5.49
N GLU A 62 13.34 -4.03 6.60
CA GLU A 62 14.61 -4.21 7.33
C GLU A 62 15.68 -4.88 6.47
N GLU A 63 15.29 -5.88 5.67
CA GLU A 63 16.22 -6.63 4.83
C GLU A 63 16.63 -5.88 3.55
N ASN A 64 15.70 -5.12 2.95
CA ASN A 64 15.89 -4.60 1.58
C ASN A 64 16.10 -3.09 1.52
N ILE A 65 15.60 -2.32 2.50
CA ILE A 65 15.54 -0.85 2.46
C ILE A 65 16.36 -0.22 3.58
N ALA A 66 16.31 -0.75 4.80
CA ALA A 66 17.03 -0.19 5.94
C ALA A 66 18.54 0.04 5.70
N PRO A 67 19.27 -0.77 4.91
CA PRO A 67 20.66 -0.48 4.57
C PRO A 67 20.86 0.89 3.88
N TRP A 68 19.88 1.36 3.11
CA TRP A 68 19.96 2.63 2.37
C TRP A 68 19.95 3.86 3.30
N LEU A 69 19.45 3.72 4.53
CA LEU A 69 19.32 4.86 5.46
C LEU A 69 20.67 5.37 5.97
N SER A 70 21.75 4.65 5.67
CA SER A 70 23.13 5.05 5.95
C SER A 70 23.86 5.64 4.73
N GLU A 71 23.22 5.71 3.56
CA GLU A 71 23.85 6.16 2.33
C GLU A 71 24.23 7.65 2.40
N PRO A 72 25.51 8.02 2.19
CA PRO A 72 25.98 9.39 2.37
C PRO A 72 25.23 10.43 1.52
N THR A 73 24.84 10.06 0.30
CA THR A 73 24.08 10.95 -0.61
C THR A 73 22.70 11.25 -0.06
N LEU A 74 22.02 10.23 0.50
CA LEU A 74 20.70 10.39 1.11
C LEU A 74 20.79 11.27 2.35
N LEU A 75 21.73 10.96 3.25
CA LEU A 75 21.96 11.73 4.47
C LEU A 75 22.34 13.19 4.17
N GLY A 76 23.18 13.43 3.15
CA GLY A 76 23.57 14.77 2.71
C GLY A 76 22.37 15.62 2.31
N ALA A 77 21.48 15.09 1.46
CA ALA A 77 20.31 15.84 1.01
C ALA A 77 19.35 16.21 2.14
N ILE A 78 19.15 15.31 3.11
CA ILE A 78 18.30 15.59 4.27
C ILE A 78 18.93 16.68 5.16
N ARG A 79 20.26 16.66 5.35
CA ARG A 79 20.96 17.71 6.10
C ARG A 79 20.84 19.06 5.41
N ASP A 80 21.09 19.11 4.10
CA ASP A 80 21.00 20.35 3.31
C ASP A 80 19.56 20.93 3.34
N GLN A 81 18.55 20.05 3.26
CA GLN A 81 17.16 20.46 3.41
C GLN A 81 16.89 20.98 4.83
N ASN A 82 17.33 20.28 5.87
CA ASN A 82 17.15 20.69 7.26
C ASN A 82 17.77 22.06 7.56
N GLU A 83 18.93 22.38 6.97
CA GLU A 83 19.52 23.72 7.08
C GLU A 83 18.61 24.79 6.45
N THR A 84 18.01 24.45 5.30
CA THR A 84 17.10 25.34 4.56
C THR A 84 15.78 25.55 5.29
N THR A 85 15.23 24.50 5.91
CA THR A 85 13.87 24.48 6.47
C THR A 85 13.82 24.73 7.97
N ALA A 86 14.96 24.76 8.67
CA ALA A 86 15.05 24.91 10.13
C ALA A 86 14.22 26.07 10.68
N SER A 87 14.29 27.23 10.02
CA SER A 87 13.61 28.47 10.46
C SER A 87 12.17 28.61 9.98
N LEU A 88 11.66 27.67 9.17
CA LEU A 88 10.28 27.77 8.67
C LEU A 88 9.28 27.66 9.82
N SER A 89 8.37 28.62 9.82
CA SER A 89 7.14 28.61 10.59
C SER A 89 6.13 27.63 9.99
N GLU A 90 5.14 27.25 10.79
CA GLU A 90 4.02 26.41 10.31
C GLU A 90 3.25 27.09 9.17
N ALA A 91 3.07 28.41 9.22
CA ALA A 91 2.42 29.15 8.14
C ALA A 91 3.20 29.06 6.82
N GLU A 92 4.53 29.10 6.85
CA GLU A 92 5.36 28.92 5.66
C GLU A 92 5.33 27.49 5.15
N ILE A 93 5.32 26.50 6.05
CA ILE A 93 5.14 25.08 5.70
C ILE A 93 3.80 24.86 4.97
N LEU A 94 2.71 25.40 5.49
CA LEU A 94 1.39 25.31 4.87
C LEU A 94 1.32 25.99 3.50
N GLU A 95 2.08 27.08 3.30
CA GLU A 95 2.16 27.76 1.99
C GLU A 95 2.97 26.93 0.97
N LEU A 96 4.08 26.32 1.38
CA LEU A 96 4.83 25.38 0.54
C LEU A 96 3.96 24.18 0.14
N ASP A 97 3.23 23.65 1.10
CA ASP A 97 2.33 22.54 0.92
C ASP A 97 1.15 22.86 -0.02
N LYS A 98 0.56 24.06 0.12
CA LYS A 98 -0.40 24.57 -0.86
C LYS A 98 0.22 24.70 -2.26
N THR A 99 1.42 25.28 -2.35
CA THR A 99 2.13 25.46 -3.62
C THR A 99 2.37 24.13 -4.33
N TRP A 100 2.76 23.10 -3.58
CA TRP A 100 2.92 21.75 -4.11
C TRP A 100 1.64 21.19 -4.70
N ARG A 101 0.53 21.23 -3.94
CA ARG A 101 -0.77 20.75 -4.42
C ARG A 101 -1.22 21.46 -5.69
N ASP A 102 -1.02 22.77 -5.75
CA ASP A 102 -1.33 23.56 -6.95
C ASP A 102 -0.46 23.12 -8.14
N GLN A 103 0.80 22.75 -7.91
CA GLN A 103 1.73 22.32 -8.95
C GLN A 103 1.50 20.89 -9.44
N VAL A 104 1.14 19.94 -8.56
CA VAL A 104 0.94 18.51 -8.91
C VAL A 104 -0.04 18.33 -10.07
N VAL A 105 -1.05 19.19 -10.17
CA VAL A 105 -2.10 19.12 -11.20
C VAL A 105 -1.78 19.93 -12.46
N THR A 106 -0.61 20.54 -12.55
CA THR A 106 -0.19 21.40 -13.66
C THR A 106 1.04 20.88 -14.38
N LYS A 107 1.35 21.46 -15.56
CA LYS A 107 2.56 21.16 -16.32
C LYS A 107 3.79 21.93 -15.85
N ASP A 108 3.59 23.15 -15.33
CA ASP A 108 4.66 24.00 -14.81
C ASP A 108 4.76 23.80 -13.30
N ARG A 109 5.68 22.93 -12.89
CA ARG A 109 5.72 22.38 -11.52
C ARG A 109 7.14 22.32 -10.94
N PRO A 110 7.86 23.46 -10.89
CA PRO A 110 9.27 23.48 -10.52
C PRO A 110 9.59 22.90 -9.13
N MET A 111 8.71 23.09 -8.14
CA MET A 111 8.88 22.53 -6.80
C MET A 111 8.71 21.01 -6.79
N VAL A 112 7.71 20.51 -7.53
CA VAL A 112 7.51 19.07 -7.70
C VAL A 112 8.71 18.45 -8.42
N ASP A 113 9.13 19.04 -9.54
CA ASP A 113 10.25 18.55 -10.34
C ASP A 113 11.57 18.54 -9.56
N GLN A 114 11.79 19.49 -8.64
CA GLN A 114 12.96 19.47 -7.74
C GLN A 114 12.98 18.22 -6.85
N VAL A 115 11.83 17.82 -6.32
CA VAL A 115 11.71 16.66 -5.41
C VAL A 115 11.79 15.35 -6.18
N ILE A 116 11.15 15.25 -7.35
CA ILE A 116 11.04 13.97 -8.09
C ILE A 116 12.13 13.74 -9.15
N HIS A 117 12.97 14.72 -9.47
CA HIS A 117 14.06 14.58 -10.45
C HIS A 117 15.47 14.77 -9.84
N SER A 118 15.58 14.74 -8.51
CA SER A 118 16.87 14.70 -7.82
C SER A 118 17.61 13.37 -8.08
N ASN A 119 18.92 13.31 -7.79
CA ASN A 119 19.69 12.07 -7.91
C ASN A 119 19.13 10.95 -7.02
N ILE A 120 18.62 11.30 -5.84
CA ILE A 120 17.99 10.35 -4.90
C ILE A 120 16.64 9.89 -5.47
N ALA A 121 15.84 10.80 -6.02
CA ALA A 121 14.58 10.43 -6.66
C ALA A 121 14.80 9.48 -7.84
N ASN A 122 15.82 9.71 -8.66
CA ASN A 122 16.19 8.78 -9.73
C ASN A 122 16.56 7.40 -9.18
N PHE A 123 17.32 7.31 -8.08
CA PHE A 123 17.57 6.03 -7.41
C PHE A 123 16.25 5.36 -6.98
N PHE A 124 15.34 6.10 -6.37
CA PHE A 124 14.04 5.56 -5.96
C PHE A 124 13.20 5.07 -7.13
N VAL A 125 13.15 5.81 -8.25
CA VAL A 125 12.44 5.37 -9.48
C VAL A 125 13.01 4.04 -9.98
N HIS A 126 14.34 3.89 -10.02
CA HIS A 126 14.96 2.63 -10.42
C HIS A 126 14.67 1.49 -9.42
N SER A 127 14.65 1.78 -8.12
CA SER A 127 14.29 0.80 -7.08
C SER A 127 12.83 0.34 -7.20
N VAL A 128 11.90 1.26 -7.45
CA VAL A 128 10.49 0.94 -7.74
C VAL A 128 10.38 0.04 -8.98
N ALA A 129 11.05 0.41 -10.08
CA ALA A 129 10.99 -0.33 -11.34
C ALA A 129 11.67 -1.72 -11.28
N GLY A 130 12.73 -1.87 -10.47
CA GLY A 130 13.56 -3.07 -10.39
C GLY A 130 13.11 -4.12 -9.39
N ASN A 131 12.05 -3.86 -8.62
CA ASN A 131 11.70 -4.66 -7.43
C ASN A 131 10.52 -5.64 -7.65
N GLY A 132 10.26 -6.03 -8.90
CA GLY A 132 9.23 -7.03 -9.20
C GLY A 132 7.80 -6.63 -8.79
N GLY A 133 7.53 -5.33 -8.63
CA GLY A 133 6.21 -4.78 -8.32
C GLY A 133 5.86 -4.70 -6.82
N ILE A 134 6.77 -5.06 -5.91
CA ILE A 134 6.50 -4.99 -4.47
C ILE A 134 6.42 -3.53 -3.99
N ILE A 135 7.39 -2.69 -4.33
CA ILE A 135 7.43 -1.28 -3.94
C ILE A 135 6.66 -0.47 -4.97
N THR A 136 5.73 0.36 -4.49
CA THR A 136 4.92 1.27 -5.33
C THR A 136 5.45 2.69 -5.30
N GLU A 137 5.98 3.13 -4.16
CA GLU A 137 6.50 4.48 -3.95
C GLU A 137 7.58 4.49 -2.87
N ILE A 138 8.47 5.48 -2.95
CA ILE A 138 9.48 5.75 -1.94
C ILE A 138 9.62 7.26 -1.83
N PHE A 139 9.62 7.79 -0.61
CA PHE A 139 9.96 9.19 -0.36
C PHE A 139 10.63 9.37 0.99
N ILE A 140 11.41 10.44 1.09
CA ILE A 140 12.09 10.85 2.32
C ILE A 140 11.68 12.26 2.70
N MET A 141 11.58 12.49 4.00
CA MET A 141 11.17 13.74 4.61
C MET A 141 12.29 14.30 5.49
N ASP A 142 12.35 15.62 5.60
CA ASP A 142 13.23 16.33 6.53
C ASP A 142 12.67 16.35 7.97
N ALA A 143 13.34 17.03 8.89
CA ALA A 143 12.95 17.15 10.30
C ALA A 143 11.66 17.95 10.54
N LYS A 144 11.13 18.64 9.53
CA LYS A 144 9.82 19.31 9.54
C LYS A 144 8.73 18.45 8.90
N GLY A 145 9.09 17.31 8.31
CA GLY A 145 8.18 16.45 7.55
C GLY A 145 8.02 16.90 6.10
N LEU A 146 8.88 17.77 5.56
CA LEU A 146 8.81 18.22 4.17
C LEU A 146 9.55 17.24 3.26
N ASN A 147 8.96 16.91 2.11
CA ASN A 147 9.59 15.98 1.18
C ASN A 147 10.93 16.49 0.63
N VAL A 148 11.98 15.69 0.77
CA VAL A 148 13.33 15.95 0.27
C VAL A 148 13.50 15.32 -1.12
N ALA A 149 13.03 14.08 -1.29
CA ALA A 149 13.04 13.36 -2.56
C ALA A 149 11.93 12.30 -2.57
N ALA A 150 11.35 12.06 -3.75
CA ALA A 150 10.29 11.07 -3.92
C ALA A 150 10.35 10.39 -5.30
N SER A 151 9.97 9.11 -5.38
CA SER A 151 9.88 8.37 -6.65
C SER A 151 8.79 8.90 -7.58
N MET A 152 7.76 9.52 -7.00
CA MET A 152 6.65 10.15 -7.69
C MET A 152 6.08 11.26 -6.81
N PRO A 153 5.29 12.20 -7.35
CA PRO A 153 4.65 13.22 -6.53
C PRO A 153 3.71 12.57 -5.50
N THR A 154 3.87 12.94 -4.24
CA THR A 154 2.90 12.71 -3.17
C THR A 154 1.69 13.65 -3.31
N SER A 155 0.60 13.36 -2.59
CA SER A 155 -0.59 14.23 -2.52
C SER A 155 -0.30 15.65 -2.03
N ASP A 156 0.68 15.77 -1.15
CA ASP A 156 1.00 16.94 -0.35
C ASP A 156 2.51 16.95 -0.06
N TYR A 157 3.06 18.14 0.19
CA TYR A 157 4.51 18.30 0.40
C TYR A 157 4.90 18.05 1.84
N TRP A 158 4.05 18.51 2.74
CA TRP A 158 4.21 18.33 4.17
C TRP A 158 3.58 17.01 4.56
N GLN A 159 4.33 16.19 5.28
CA GLN A 159 3.93 14.89 5.81
C GLN A 159 4.09 14.89 7.33
N GLY A 160 4.40 16.03 7.93
CA GLY A 160 4.75 16.12 9.35
C GLY A 160 3.56 15.87 10.26
N ASP A 161 2.33 16.06 9.79
CA ASP A 161 1.09 15.74 10.49
C ASP A 161 0.63 14.29 10.31
N GLU A 162 1.24 13.56 9.38
CA GLU A 162 0.88 12.18 9.06
C GLU A 162 1.44 11.16 10.06
N ALA A 163 0.74 10.04 10.24
CA ALA A 163 1.16 8.97 11.13
C ALA A 163 2.51 8.35 10.74
N LYS A 164 2.84 8.37 9.45
CA LYS A 164 4.14 7.92 8.91
C LYS A 164 5.32 8.68 9.51
N PHE A 165 5.13 9.97 9.81
CA PHE A 165 6.13 10.84 10.42
C PHE A 165 6.01 10.86 11.95
N GLN A 166 4.79 11.01 12.47
CA GLN A 166 4.52 11.12 13.91
C GLN A 166 4.84 9.84 14.69
N GLN A 167 4.74 8.67 14.06
CA GLN A 167 5.10 7.38 14.68
C GLN A 167 6.54 6.95 14.39
N THR A 168 7.32 7.77 13.67
CA THR A 168 8.73 7.48 13.36
C THR A 168 9.63 8.59 13.86
N PHE A 169 9.85 9.65 13.07
CA PHE A 169 10.74 10.74 13.41
C PHE A 169 10.43 11.36 14.78
N SER A 170 9.15 11.63 15.07
CA SER A 170 8.74 12.17 16.38
C SER A 170 8.95 11.20 17.55
N VAL A 171 9.05 9.89 17.29
CA VAL A 171 9.38 8.85 18.29
C VAL A 171 10.89 8.76 18.52
N GLY A 172 11.68 8.98 17.48
CA GLY A 172 13.13 9.06 17.54
C GLY A 172 13.86 7.86 16.94
N VAL A 173 15.11 7.66 17.36
CA VAL A 173 16.05 6.70 16.76
C VAL A 173 15.50 5.27 16.79
N GLY A 174 15.60 4.59 15.65
CA GLY A 174 15.20 3.18 15.50
C GLY A 174 13.69 2.95 15.41
N ALA A 175 12.86 3.99 15.41
CA ALA A 175 11.42 3.82 15.23
C ALA A 175 11.09 3.37 13.80
N VAL A 176 10.25 2.34 13.71
CA VAL A 176 9.66 1.81 12.48
C VAL A 176 8.15 1.71 12.68
N HIS A 177 7.38 2.13 11.68
CA HIS A 177 5.93 2.07 11.68
C HIS A 177 5.44 1.40 10.39
N VAL A 178 4.71 0.30 10.53
CA VAL A 178 3.90 -0.29 9.46
C VAL A 178 2.47 0.20 9.59
N GLY A 179 2.07 1.02 8.64
CA GLY A 179 0.72 1.54 8.50
C GLY A 179 -0.28 0.41 8.28
N ASP A 180 -1.56 0.76 8.30
CA ASP A 180 -2.59 -0.24 8.03
C ASP A 180 -2.47 -0.75 6.58
N ILE A 181 -2.72 -2.04 6.41
CA ILE A 181 -2.86 -2.66 5.11
C ILE A 181 -4.32 -2.44 4.68
N GLU A 182 -4.48 -1.78 3.54
CA GLU A 182 -5.77 -1.37 2.98
C GLU A 182 -5.98 -2.01 1.62
N PHE A 183 -7.17 -2.59 1.41
CA PHE A 183 -7.56 -3.17 0.12
C PHE A 183 -8.22 -2.11 -0.76
N ASP A 184 -7.65 -1.87 -1.94
CA ASP A 184 -8.28 -1.02 -2.95
C ASP A 184 -9.13 -1.89 -3.91
N PRO A 185 -10.47 -1.79 -3.88
CA PRO A 185 -11.34 -2.59 -4.74
C PRO A 185 -11.24 -2.22 -6.23
N SER A 186 -10.68 -1.06 -6.57
CA SER A 186 -10.56 -0.60 -7.96
C SER A 186 -9.37 -1.24 -8.68
N THR A 187 -8.30 -1.53 -7.94
CA THR A 187 -7.07 -2.17 -8.44
C THR A 187 -7.00 -3.64 -8.03
N GLY A 188 -7.76 -4.04 -7.01
CA GLY A 188 -7.81 -5.40 -6.49
C GLY A 188 -6.57 -5.80 -5.70
N VAL A 189 -5.81 -4.83 -5.19
CA VAL A 189 -4.58 -5.06 -4.42
C VAL A 189 -4.67 -4.47 -3.02
N SER A 190 -4.03 -5.13 -2.07
CA SER A 190 -3.81 -4.60 -0.73
C SER A 190 -2.47 -3.88 -0.65
N GLN A 191 -2.49 -2.63 -0.21
CA GLN A 191 -1.29 -1.80 -0.05
C GLN A 191 -1.08 -1.43 1.41
N SER A 192 0.16 -1.24 1.81
CA SER A 192 0.53 -0.61 3.07
C SER A 192 1.74 0.30 2.88
N GLN A 193 2.03 1.11 3.89
CA GLN A 193 3.24 1.90 3.96
C GLN A 193 4.06 1.47 5.18
N VAL A 194 5.37 1.31 4.98
CA VAL A 194 6.34 1.14 6.05
C VAL A 194 7.24 2.36 6.09
N SER A 195 7.40 2.93 7.28
CA SER A 195 8.18 4.14 7.49
C SER A 195 9.18 3.93 8.62
N ALA A 196 10.31 4.64 8.56
CA ALA A 196 11.32 4.57 9.61
C ALA A 196 12.04 5.90 9.81
N THR A 197 12.51 6.13 11.03
CA THR A 197 13.39 7.25 11.36
C THR A 197 14.73 7.10 10.66
N ILE A 198 15.19 8.17 10.02
CA ILE A 198 16.54 8.29 9.48
C ILE A 198 17.40 8.96 10.53
N THR A 199 18.43 8.26 10.99
CA THR A 199 19.36 8.74 12.03
C THR A 199 20.68 9.07 11.39
N ASP A 200 21.23 10.24 11.72
CA ASP A 200 22.57 10.62 11.31
C ASP A 200 23.61 9.80 12.09
N PRO A 201 24.41 8.92 11.43
CA PRO A 201 25.38 8.09 12.14
C PRO A 201 26.54 8.89 12.75
N ALA A 202 26.77 10.14 12.30
CA ALA A 202 27.83 10.99 12.84
C ALA A 202 27.44 11.64 14.17
N THR A 203 26.16 11.93 14.39
CA THR A 203 25.65 12.61 15.58
C THR A 203 24.83 11.69 16.49
N GLY A 204 24.24 10.62 15.94
CA GLY A 204 23.25 9.80 16.62
C GLY A 204 21.86 10.43 16.67
N GLU A 205 21.65 11.58 16.02
CA GLU A 205 20.39 12.33 16.07
C GLU A 205 19.45 11.93 14.91
N PRO A 206 18.13 11.88 15.13
CA PRO A 206 17.17 11.75 14.04
C PRO A 206 17.22 13.00 13.15
N ILE A 207 17.25 12.82 11.83
CA ILE A 207 17.29 13.92 10.85
C ILE A 207 16.11 13.94 9.88
N GLY A 208 15.30 12.88 9.86
CA GLY A 208 14.14 12.78 8.97
C GLY A 208 13.50 11.41 9.05
N ALA A 209 12.64 11.11 8.08
CA ALA A 209 12.01 9.80 7.95
C ALA A 209 11.97 9.35 6.48
N ILE A 210 11.94 8.03 6.27
CA ILE A 210 11.61 7.41 4.99
C ILE A 210 10.21 6.82 5.07
N THR A 211 9.50 6.82 3.94
CA THR A 211 8.29 6.02 3.74
C THR A 211 8.41 5.22 2.44
N VAL A 212 7.99 3.97 2.49
CA VAL A 212 7.93 3.04 1.36
C VAL A 212 6.54 2.47 1.28
N GLY A 213 5.86 2.68 0.15
CA GLY A 213 4.62 1.98 -0.16
C GLY A 213 4.91 0.60 -0.73
N VAL A 214 4.18 -0.41 -0.26
CA VAL A 214 4.33 -1.80 -0.70
C VAL A 214 2.99 -2.46 -1.00
N ILE A 215 2.99 -3.35 -2.00
CA ILE A 215 1.88 -4.27 -2.25
C ILE A 215 2.01 -5.45 -1.28
N ALA A 216 1.13 -5.48 -0.28
CA ALA A 216 1.13 -6.48 0.78
C ALA A 216 0.84 -7.88 0.22
N ASP A 217 -0.01 -7.98 -0.80
CA ASP A 217 -0.39 -9.26 -1.44
C ASP A 217 0.78 -9.99 -2.12
N ILE A 218 1.87 -9.29 -2.46
CA ILE A 218 3.06 -9.94 -3.03
C ILE A 218 3.97 -10.49 -1.91
N LEU A 219 3.87 -9.92 -0.71
CA LEU A 219 4.71 -10.28 0.43
C LEU A 219 4.11 -11.42 1.28
N MET A 220 2.79 -11.62 1.23
CA MET A 220 2.03 -12.56 2.06
C MET A 220 1.46 -13.73 1.26
#